data_AF-A0A0B4E428-F1
#
_entry.id   AF-A0A0B4E428-F1
#
_cell.length_a   1.000
_cell.length_b   1.000
_cell.length_c   1.000
_cell.angle_alpha   90.00
_cell.angle_beta   90.00
_cell.angle_gamma   90.00
#
_symmetry.space_group_name_H-M   'P 1'
#
loop_
_entity.id
_entity.type
_entity.pdbx_description
1 polymer ?
#
loop_
_entity_poly.entity_id
_entity_poly.type
_entity_poly.pdbx_seq_one_letter_code
_entity_poly.pdbx_strand_id
1 'polypeptide(L)'
;MIKKYIAQYHKKQFVLLTENNIEIGRIVDISKLFSIKHYIILNSISYDIRNVGFLRNDLELFNSKGVIYFTDLAKERIIKSGSDVRIYEFKLLKTNRLFEKDKLLIEIWEEKRWFKDSIFHVEAEDSVDDLLTLLFLHYSTKEFNSLGGNGE
;
A
#
# COMPACT_ATOMS: atom_id res chain seq x y z
N MET A 1 -0.58 -9.31 17.79
CA MET A 1 -0.60 -8.11 18.67
C MET A 1 -0.57 -6.91 17.75
N ILE A 2 -1.48 -5.95 17.94
CA ILE A 2 -1.47 -4.71 17.15
C ILE A 2 -0.24 -3.91 17.53
N LYS A 3 0.51 -3.47 16.52
CA LYS A 3 1.66 -2.58 16.65
C LYS A 3 1.37 -1.25 15.96
N LYS A 4 2.10 -0.23 16.41
CA LYS A 4 2.06 1.11 15.87
C LYS A 4 3.24 1.34 14.94
N TYR A 5 2.96 2.01 13.84
CA TYR A 5 3.94 2.42 12.85
C TYR A 5 3.67 3.86 12.44
N ILE A 6 4.71 4.46 11.87
CA ILE A 6 4.65 5.79 11.28
C ILE A 6 5.03 5.63 9.82
N ALA A 7 4.18 6.11 8.92
CA ALA A 7 4.54 6.24 7.51
C ALA A 7 4.61 7.70 7.10
N GLN A 8 5.58 8.04 6.27
CA GLN A 8 5.79 9.41 5.81
C GLN A 8 6.47 9.43 4.45
N TYR A 9 6.35 10.55 3.74
CA TYR A 9 7.11 10.75 2.52
C TYR A 9 8.53 11.23 2.84
N HIS A 10 9.52 10.60 2.23
CA HIS A 10 10.92 11.01 2.27
C HIS A 10 11.52 10.91 0.87
N LYS A 11 12.03 12.03 0.33
CA LYS A 11 12.59 12.09 -1.04
C LYS A 11 11.68 11.45 -2.10
N LYS A 12 10.37 11.74 -2.02
CA LYS A 12 9.28 11.21 -2.88
C LYS A 12 8.94 9.72 -2.69
N GLN A 13 9.63 9.01 -1.80
CA GLN A 13 9.29 7.63 -1.44
C GLN A 13 8.38 7.63 -0.22
N PHE A 14 7.41 6.73 -0.20
CA PHE A 14 6.58 6.49 0.99
C PHE A 14 7.29 5.47 1.85
N VAL A 15 7.69 5.85 3.07
CA VAL A 15 8.51 5.03 3.96
C VAL A 15 7.70 4.67 5.20
N LEU A 16 7.71 3.39 5.57
CA LEU A 16 7.10 2.83 6.76
C LEU A 16 8.19 2.57 7.82
N LEU A 17 7.95 3.13 9.00
CA LEU A 17 8.86 3.15 10.14
C LEU A 17 8.19 2.54 11.37
N THR A 18 8.96 1.86 12.21
CA THR A 18 8.56 1.57 13.60
C THR A 18 8.46 2.86 14.43
N GLU A 19 7.86 2.80 15.62
CA GLU A 19 7.88 3.91 16.59
C GLU A 19 9.30 4.40 16.96
N ASN A 20 10.30 3.52 16.86
CA ASN A 20 11.70 3.86 17.11
C ASN A 20 12.43 4.41 15.86
N ASN A 21 11.70 4.84 14.83
CA ASN A 21 12.22 5.37 13.56
C ASN A 21 13.09 4.40 12.75
N ILE A 22 12.96 3.09 12.98
CA ILE A 22 13.60 2.06 12.16
C ILE A 22 12.76 1.84 10.89
N GLU A 23 13.38 1.95 9.71
CA GLU A 23 12.76 1.62 8.42
C GLU A 23 12.53 0.11 8.30
N ILE A 24 11.29 -0.26 8.01
CA ILE A 24 10.89 -1.65 7.78
C ILE A 24 10.40 -1.87 6.36
N GLY A 25 9.88 -0.83 5.71
CA GLY A 25 9.50 -0.92 4.31
C GLY A 25 9.30 0.43 3.65
N ARG A 26 9.19 0.41 2.33
CA ARG A 26 8.94 1.60 1.52
C ARG A 26 8.38 1.25 0.15
N ILE A 27 7.67 2.20 -0.44
CA ILE A 27 7.31 2.20 -1.87
C ILE A 27 8.38 2.98 -2.62
N VAL A 28 8.93 2.36 -3.66
CA VAL A 28 9.96 2.94 -4.51
C VAL A 28 9.44 3.15 -5.92
N ASP A 29 9.44 4.41 -6.34
CA ASP A 29 9.15 4.83 -7.69
C ASP A 29 10.46 5.17 -8.42
N ILE A 30 10.81 4.40 -9.46
CA ILE A 30 11.97 4.68 -10.32
C ILE A 30 11.47 5.06 -11.70
N SER A 31 11.64 6.32 -12.07
CA SER A 31 11.53 6.78 -13.46
C SER A 31 12.89 6.72 -14.14
N LYS A 32 13.01 5.90 -15.18
CA LYS A 32 14.08 5.99 -16.19
C LYS A 32 13.48 6.59 -17.47
N LEU A 33 14.35 7.09 -18.35
CA LEU A 33 14.00 7.79 -19.60
C LEU A 33 12.93 7.08 -20.46
N PHE A 34 12.80 5.75 -20.35
CA PHE A 34 11.84 4.93 -21.11
C PHE A 34 11.08 3.89 -20.27
N SER A 35 11.20 3.91 -18.95
CA SER A 35 10.53 2.92 -18.10
C SER A 35 10.23 3.47 -16.72
N ILE A 36 9.01 3.27 -16.25
CA ILE A 36 8.64 3.50 -14.86
C ILE A 36 8.56 2.14 -14.18
N LYS A 37 9.26 1.98 -13.06
CA LYS A 37 9.17 0.80 -12.21
C LYS A 37 8.68 1.20 -10.83
N HIS A 38 7.71 0.45 -10.34
CA HIS A 38 7.14 0.59 -9.01
C HIS A 38 7.33 -0.71 -8.27
N TYR A 39 7.85 -0.64 -7.06
CA TYR A 39 8.02 -1.82 -6.22
C TYR A 39 8.01 -1.42 -4.75
N ILE A 40 7.66 -2.38 -3.91
CA ILE A 40 7.73 -2.28 -2.46
C ILE A 40 8.99 -3.00 -1.99
N ILE A 41 9.74 -2.39 -1.08
CA ILE A 41 10.71 -3.11 -0.25
C ILE A 41 10.08 -3.28 1.12
N LEU A 42 10.05 -4.50 1.66
CA LEU A 42 9.64 -4.78 3.02
C LEU A 42 10.60 -5.81 3.62
N ASN A 43 11.19 -5.50 4.77
CA ASN A 43 12.18 -6.35 5.45
C ASN A 43 13.30 -6.85 4.50
N SER A 44 13.83 -5.94 3.68
CA SER A 44 14.86 -6.22 2.66
C SER A 44 14.44 -7.15 1.50
N ILE A 45 13.15 -7.46 1.37
CA ILE A 45 12.59 -8.22 0.25
C ILE A 45 11.88 -7.25 -0.71
N SER A 46 12.11 -7.41 -2.02
CA SER A 46 11.47 -6.62 -3.07
C SER A 46 10.23 -7.30 -3.63
N TYR A 47 9.18 -6.52 -3.84
CA TYR A 47 7.91 -6.93 -4.40
C TYR A 47 7.56 -5.95 -5.52
N ASP A 48 7.55 -6.43 -6.74
CA ASP A 48 7.29 -5.57 -7.88
C ASP A 48 5.77 -5.33 -8.02
N ILE A 49 5.40 -4.15 -8.50
CA ILE A 49 4.02 -3.78 -8.79
C ILE A 49 3.84 -3.65 -10.30
N ARG A 50 2.79 -4.27 -10.83
CA ARG A 50 2.41 -4.21 -12.24
C ARG A 50 0.97 -3.78 -12.36
N ASN A 51 0.71 -3.08 -13.45
CA ASN A 51 -0.63 -2.80 -13.87
C ASN A 51 -1.11 -3.88 -14.85
N VAL A 52 -2.25 -4.49 -14.57
CA VAL A 52 -2.77 -5.64 -15.33
C VAL A 52 -4.20 -5.46 -15.83
N GLY A 53 -4.92 -4.43 -15.40
CA GLY A 53 -6.30 -4.16 -15.80
C GLY A 53 -6.42 -3.37 -17.11
N PHE A 54 -7.53 -3.57 -17.83
CA PHE A 54 -7.96 -2.65 -18.89
C PHE A 54 -8.22 -1.26 -18.25
N LEU A 55 -7.68 -0.19 -18.84
CA LEU A 55 -7.68 1.17 -18.27
C LEU A 55 -6.94 1.37 -16.95
N ARG A 56 -6.02 0.47 -16.58
CA ARG A 56 -5.17 0.63 -15.39
C ARG A 56 -5.87 0.51 -14.03
N ASN A 57 -7.08 -0.04 -14.00
CA ASN A 57 -7.90 -0.11 -12.79
C ASN A 57 -7.43 -1.14 -11.76
N ASP A 58 -6.68 -2.16 -12.18
CA ASP A 58 -6.23 -3.26 -11.32
C ASP A 58 -4.71 -3.38 -11.32
N LEU A 59 -4.16 -3.58 -10.13
CA LEU A 59 -2.74 -3.76 -9.88
C LEU A 59 -2.47 -5.15 -9.33
N GLU A 60 -1.31 -5.68 -9.67
CA GLU A 60 -0.76 -6.91 -9.12
C GLU A 60 0.53 -6.61 -8.36
N LEU A 61 0.67 -7.23 -7.21
CA LEU A 61 1.92 -7.32 -6.46
C LEU A 61 2.51 -8.72 -6.61
N PHE A 62 3.76 -8.83 -7.04
CA PHE A 62 4.40 -10.11 -7.29
C PHE A 62 5.80 -10.18 -6.71
N ASN A 63 6.24 -11.41 -6.42
CA ASN A 63 7.63 -11.75 -6.14
C ASN A 63 8.12 -12.80 -7.15
N SER A 64 9.27 -13.39 -6.89
CA SER A 64 9.85 -14.45 -7.73
C SER A 64 9.00 -15.71 -7.87
N LYS A 65 8.02 -15.93 -6.98
CA LYS A 65 7.12 -17.08 -6.99
C LYS A 65 5.81 -16.83 -7.74
N GLY A 66 5.53 -15.58 -8.12
CA GLY A 66 4.31 -15.18 -8.84
C GLY A 66 3.55 -14.07 -8.13
N VAL A 67 2.27 -13.93 -8.51
CA VAL A 67 1.35 -12.93 -7.94
C VAL A 67 1.02 -13.29 -6.49
N ILE A 68 1.14 -12.31 -5.61
CA ILE A 68 0.83 -12.42 -4.18
C ILE A 68 -0.50 -11.74 -3.91
N TYR A 69 -0.70 -10.53 -4.44
CA TYR A 69 -1.92 -9.77 -4.26
C TYR A 69 -2.37 -9.16 -5.59
N PHE A 70 -3.67 -8.99 -5.73
CA PHE A 70 -4.24 -8.13 -6.74
C PHE A 70 -5.34 -7.25 -6.16
N THR A 71 -5.48 -6.04 -6.68
CA THR A 71 -6.56 -5.13 -6.28
C THR A 71 -7.78 -5.32 -7.16
N ASP A 72 -8.96 -5.19 -6.58
CA ASP A 72 -10.23 -4.95 -7.28
C ASP A 72 -10.81 -3.68 -6.66
N LEU A 73 -10.29 -2.54 -7.12
CA LEU A 73 -10.56 -1.23 -6.51
C LEU A 73 -12.04 -0.83 -6.66
N ALA A 74 -12.69 -1.26 -7.74
CA ALA A 74 -14.11 -1.03 -7.97
C ALA A 74 -15.00 -1.68 -6.91
N LYS A 75 -14.50 -2.73 -6.24
CA LYS A 75 -15.18 -3.41 -5.12
C LYS A 75 -14.48 -3.18 -3.79
N GLU A 76 -13.62 -2.17 -3.72
CA GLU A 76 -12.89 -1.78 -2.52
C GLU A 76 -12.17 -2.95 -1.82
N ARG A 77 -11.49 -3.80 -2.59
CA ARG A 77 -10.84 -5.00 -2.02
C ARG A 77 -9.46 -5.30 -2.59
N ILE A 78 -8.66 -6.00 -1.80
CA ILE A 78 -7.38 -6.63 -2.18
C ILE A 78 -7.54 -8.13 -1.97
N ILE A 79 -7.09 -8.93 -2.93
CA ILE A 79 -7.20 -10.38 -2.89
C ILE A 79 -5.80 -10.99 -2.85
N LYS A 80 -5.53 -11.80 -1.83
CA LYS A 80 -4.31 -12.61 -1.72
C LYS A 80 -4.46 -13.86 -2.56
N SER A 81 -3.49 -14.09 -3.43
CA SER A 81 -3.38 -15.27 -4.29
C SER A 81 -2.66 -16.42 -3.58
N GLY A 82 -2.87 -17.65 -4.07
CA GLY A 82 -2.25 -18.86 -3.54
C GLY A 82 -3.28 -19.90 -3.08
N SER A 83 -2.82 -20.90 -2.33
CA SER A 83 -3.68 -21.98 -1.81
C SER A 83 -4.62 -21.52 -0.69
N ASP A 84 -4.27 -20.46 0.02
CA ASP A 84 -5.09 -19.82 1.06
C ASP A 84 -5.53 -18.43 0.58
N VAL A 85 -6.52 -18.42 -0.31
CA VAL A 85 -7.06 -17.16 -0.86
C VAL A 85 -7.74 -16.37 0.25
N ARG A 86 -7.31 -15.12 0.42
CA ARG A 86 -7.88 -14.18 1.39
C ARG A 86 -8.37 -12.94 0.69
N ILE A 87 -9.44 -12.36 1.22
CA ILE A 87 -10.03 -11.13 0.71
C ILE A 87 -9.96 -10.10 1.83
N TYR A 88 -9.29 -9.00 1.53
CA TYR A 88 -9.21 -7.85 2.40
C TYR A 88 -10.08 -6.74 1.83
N GLU A 89 -11.04 -6.28 2.60
CA GLU A 89 -11.91 -5.16 2.23
C GLU A 89 -11.33 -3.88 2.81
N PHE A 90 -11.29 -2.80 2.04
CA PHE A 90 -10.83 -1.51 2.53
C PHE A 90 -11.94 -0.46 2.48
N LYS A 91 -11.85 0.54 3.34
CA LYS A 91 -12.69 1.73 3.33
C LYS A 91 -11.82 2.97 3.38
N LEU A 92 -11.92 3.82 2.36
CA LEU A 92 -11.14 5.07 2.25
C LEU A 92 -12.00 6.24 2.72
N LEU A 93 -11.93 6.54 4.02
CA LEU A 93 -12.64 7.67 4.64
C LEU A 93 -11.61 8.65 5.23
N LYS A 94 -11.99 9.41 6.27
CA LYS A 94 -11.03 10.22 7.05
C LYS A 94 -9.93 9.36 7.69
N THR A 95 -10.30 8.14 8.06
CA THR A 95 -9.39 7.10 8.55
C THR A 95 -9.54 5.92 7.60
N ASN A 96 -8.44 5.54 6.95
CA ASN A 96 -8.43 4.39 6.05
C ASN A 96 -8.39 3.12 6.88
N ARG A 97 -9.22 2.14 6.52
CA ARG A 97 -9.34 0.89 7.27
C ARG A 97 -9.26 -0.30 6.32
N LEU A 98 -8.64 -1.37 6.78
CA LEU A 98 -8.58 -2.66 6.11
C LEU A 98 -9.17 -3.73 7.03
N PHE A 99 -10.02 -4.59 6.48
CA PHE A 99 -10.74 -5.64 7.19
C PHE A 99 -10.54 -6.99 6.51
N GLU A 100 -10.58 -8.06 7.30
CA GLU A 100 -10.79 -9.43 6.80
C GLU A 100 -11.96 -10.03 7.58
N LYS A 101 -13.02 -10.46 6.89
CA LYS A 101 -14.21 -11.06 7.52
C LYS A 101 -14.74 -10.20 8.70
N ASP A 102 -14.94 -8.91 8.45
CA ASP A 102 -15.36 -7.89 9.42
C ASP A 102 -14.38 -7.58 10.57
N LYS A 103 -13.24 -8.29 10.67
CA LYS A 103 -12.19 -7.99 11.64
C LYS A 103 -11.29 -6.88 11.09
N LEU A 104 -11.18 -5.77 11.83
CA LEU A 104 -10.23 -4.70 11.53
C LEU A 104 -8.79 -5.23 11.68
N LEU A 105 -8.02 -5.15 10.61
CA LEU A 105 -6.61 -5.55 10.57
C LEU A 105 -5.68 -4.35 10.60
N ILE A 106 -6.06 -3.29 9.88
CA ILE A 106 -5.23 -2.11 9.69
C ILE A 106 -6.08 -0.85 9.79
N GLU A 107 -5.60 0.11 10.55
CA GLU A 107 -6.16 1.47 10.61
C GLU A 107 -5.06 2.48 10.31
N ILE A 108 -5.37 3.46 9.46
CA ILE A 108 -4.42 4.50 9.03
C ILE A 108 -5.12 5.86 9.14
N TRP A 109 -4.52 6.81 9.85
CA TRP A 109 -4.99 8.19 9.87
C TRP A 109 -3.87 9.17 9.52
N GLU A 110 -4.25 10.24 8.83
CA GLU A 110 -3.33 11.27 8.37
C GLU A 110 -3.29 12.45 9.34
N GLU A 111 -2.08 12.80 9.79
CA GLU A 111 -1.75 14.06 10.43
C GLU A 111 -1.17 15.01 9.39
N LYS A 112 -2.00 15.95 8.92
CA LYS A 112 -1.57 17.00 7.99
C LYS A 112 -0.73 18.04 8.72
N ARG A 113 0.46 18.32 8.20
CA ARG A 113 1.38 19.31 8.75
C ARG A 113 1.47 20.51 7.82
N TRP A 114 1.40 21.71 8.39
CA TRP A 114 1.53 22.94 7.59
C TRP A 114 2.97 23.06 7.06
N PHE A 115 3.12 23.21 5.74
CA PHE A 115 4.39 23.37 5.01
C PHE A 115 5.37 22.18 5.09
N LYS A 116 4.89 21.00 5.52
CA LYS A 116 5.67 19.75 5.55
C LYS A 116 4.85 18.60 4.99
N ASP A 117 5.54 17.52 4.62
CA ASP A 117 4.88 16.29 4.22
C ASP A 117 4.00 15.75 5.37
N SER A 118 2.85 15.18 5.00
CA SER A 118 1.93 14.53 5.95
C SER A 118 2.58 13.34 6.63
N ILE A 119 2.19 13.11 7.88
CA ILE A 119 2.50 11.89 8.62
C ILE A 119 1.27 11.01 8.66
N PHE A 120 1.46 9.73 8.39
CA PHE A 120 0.43 8.70 8.49
C PHE A 120 0.74 7.85 9.71
N HIS A 121 -0.20 7.80 10.63
CA HIS A 121 -0.12 6.91 11.78
C HIS A 121 -0.85 5.62 11.43
N VAL A 122 -0.22 4.50 11.75
CA VAL A 122 -0.66 3.18 11.31
C VAL A 122 -0.76 2.26 12.52
N GLU A 123 -1.90 1.61 12.67
CA GLU A 123 -2.08 0.49 13.59
C GLU A 123 -2.35 -0.77 12.78
N ALA A 124 -1.50 -1.78 12.92
CA ALA A 124 -1.62 -3.03 12.16
C ALA A 124 -1.16 -4.23 13.02
N GLU A 125 -1.67 -5.41 12.71
CA GLU A 125 -1.03 -6.64 13.20
C GLU A 125 0.38 -6.74 12.60
N ASP A 126 1.38 -7.06 13.43
CA ASP A 126 2.79 -7.16 13.00
C ASP A 126 3.08 -8.46 12.25
N SER A 127 2.43 -8.61 11.09
CA SER A 127 2.72 -9.68 10.15
C SER A 127 3.25 -9.09 8.84
N VAL A 128 4.11 -9.85 8.16
CA VAL A 128 4.63 -9.46 6.83
C VAL A 128 3.49 -9.23 5.85
N ASP A 129 2.44 -10.06 5.91
CA ASP A 129 1.30 -9.96 5.01
C ASP A 129 0.51 -8.66 5.25
N ASP A 130 0.27 -8.26 6.50
CA ASP A 130 -0.50 -7.05 6.82
C ASP A 130 0.28 -5.80 6.40
N LEU A 131 1.56 -5.72 6.74
CA LEU A 131 2.41 -4.58 6.37
C LEU A 131 2.60 -4.46 4.86
N LEU A 132 2.70 -5.59 4.16
CA LEU A 132 2.80 -5.61 2.71
C LEU A 132 1.48 -5.17 2.07
N THR A 133 0.35 -5.64 2.60
CA THR A 133 -0.99 -5.25 2.13
C THR A 133 -1.24 -3.76 2.35
N LEU A 134 -0.77 -3.18 3.45
CA LEU A 134 -0.81 -1.73 3.69
C LEU A 134 -0.05 -0.93 2.64
N LEU A 135 1.20 -1.30 2.36
CA LEU A 135 2.03 -0.59 1.38
C LEU A 135 1.41 -0.72 -0.01
N PHE A 136 0.86 -1.89 -0.32
CA PHE A 136 0.19 -2.12 -1.60
C PHE A 136 -1.12 -1.32 -1.72
N LEU A 137 -1.94 -1.26 -0.66
CA LEU A 137 -3.16 -0.44 -0.63
C LEU A 137 -2.85 1.03 -0.85
N HIS A 138 -1.84 1.56 -0.15
CA HIS A 138 -1.45 2.97 -0.26
C HIS A 138 -1.01 3.33 -1.68
N TYR A 139 -0.18 2.48 -2.30
CA TYR A 139 0.22 2.66 -3.69
C TYR A 139 -1.00 2.64 -4.62
N SER A 140 -1.85 1.63 -4.47
CA SER A 140 -2.95 1.37 -5.40
C SER A 140 -3.99 2.49 -5.40
N THR A 141 -4.30 3.03 -4.23
CA THR A 141 -5.26 4.12 -4.08
C THR A 141 -4.71 5.46 -4.54
N LYS A 142 -3.41 5.70 -4.34
CA LYS A 142 -2.73 6.89 -4.89
C LYS A 142 -2.70 6.87 -6.42
N GLU A 143 -2.34 5.74 -7.03
CA GLU A 143 -2.34 5.58 -8.49
C GLU A 143 -3.74 5.80 -9.06
N PHE A 144 -4.78 5.19 -8.46
CA PHE A 144 -6.16 5.38 -8.91
C PHE A 144 -6.64 6.83 -8.81
N ASN A 145 -6.37 7.50 -7.69
CA ASN A 145 -6.67 8.92 -7.52
C ASN A 145 -5.90 9.80 -8.52
N SER A 146 -4.71 9.38 -8.96
CA SER A 146 -3.93 10.09 -9.98
C SER A 146 -4.47 9.91 -11.40
N LEU A 147 -5.14 8.78 -11.69
CA LEU A 147 -5.79 8.53 -12.98
C LEU A 147 -7.08 9.34 -13.16
N GLY A 148 -7.71 9.77 -12.06
CA GLY A 148 -8.88 10.66 -12.06
C GLY A 148 -8.57 12.16 -12.22
N GLY A 149 -7.29 12.55 -12.39
CA GLY A 149 -6.86 13.94 -12.34
C GLY A 149 -6.57 14.58 -13.70
N ASN A 150 -7.62 14.93 -14.46
CA ASN A 150 -7.71 16.18 -15.23
C ASN A 150 -9.14 16.35 -15.77
N GLY A 151 -9.99 16.94 -14.95
CA GLY A 151 -11.31 17.44 -15.34
C GLY A 151 -11.67 18.57 -14.39
N GLU A 152 -11.11 19.74 -14.67
CA GLU A 152 -11.45 21.09 -14.18
C GLU A 152 -11.69 21.30 -12.67
#